data_AF-A0A6V8L1G5-F1
#
_entry.id   AF-A0A6V8L1G5-F1
#
_cell.length_a   1.000
_cell.length_b   1.000
_cell.length_c   1.000
_cell.angle_alpha   90.00
_cell.angle_beta   90.00
_cell.angle_gamma   90.00
#
_symmetry.space_group_name_H-M   'P 1'
#
loop_
_entity.id
_entity.type
_entity.pdbx_description
1 polymer ?
#
loop_
_entity_poly.entity_id
_entity_poly.type
_entity_poly.pdbx_seq_one_letter_code
_entity_poly.pdbx_strand_id
1 'polypeptide(L)'
;MNQPSDRTLKQSEIAKLAGVSRAAVTQWVKRHRDFPRADGNGRFPFRDVMIWLGSRRVHGSIRDTHDHAGTSYADRVHRALGPATTGAATPAAPSR
;
A
#
# COMPACT_ATOMS: atom_id res chain seq x y z
N MET A 1 -10.54 -19.08 -10.65
CA MET A 1 -10.39 -17.67 -10.22
C MET A 1 -8.91 -17.35 -10.02
N ASN A 2 -8.30 -16.49 -10.82
CA ASN A 2 -6.99 -15.91 -10.49
C ASN A 2 -7.19 -14.92 -9.34
N GLN A 3 -6.91 -15.36 -8.11
CA GLN A 3 -6.87 -14.47 -6.96
C GLN A 3 -5.79 -13.39 -7.20
N PRO A 4 -6.01 -12.12 -6.84
CA PRO A 4 -4.98 -11.07 -6.93
C PRO A 4 -3.70 -11.44 -6.14
N SER A 5 -3.79 -12.39 -5.22
CA SER A 5 -2.71 -12.94 -4.40
C SER A 5 -1.57 -13.61 -5.18
N ASP A 6 -1.83 -14.17 -6.37
CA ASP A 6 -0.83 -14.91 -7.16
C ASP A 6 -0.02 -14.03 -8.13
N ARG A 7 -0.34 -12.74 -8.21
CA ARG A 7 0.36 -11.80 -9.10
C ARG A 7 1.70 -11.39 -8.51
N THR A 8 2.68 -11.10 -9.36
CA THR A 8 3.91 -10.39 -8.99
C THR A 8 3.91 -8.94 -9.49
N LEU A 9 4.37 -8.02 -8.64
CA LEU A 9 4.45 -6.59 -8.91
C LEU A 9 5.88 -6.12 -9.10
N LYS A 10 6.10 -5.17 -10.01
CA LYS A 10 7.34 -4.42 -10.10
C LYS A 10 7.42 -3.38 -8.98
N GLN A 11 8.64 -2.96 -8.66
CA GLN A 11 8.88 -1.88 -7.68
C GLN A 11 8.09 -0.59 -7.98
N SER A 12 7.96 -0.24 -9.25
CA SER A 12 7.19 0.94 -9.70
C SER A 12 5.68 0.77 -9.52
N GLU A 13 5.16 -0.45 -9.63
CA GLU A 13 3.75 -0.75 -9.35
C GLU A 13 3.46 -0.64 -7.85
N ILE A 14 4.35 -1.19 -7.01
CA ILE A 14 4.25 -1.07 -5.54
C ILE A 14 4.23 0.40 -5.13
N ALA A 15 5.14 1.21 -5.69
CA ALA A 15 5.22 2.64 -5.40
C ALA A 15 3.90 3.36 -5.72
N LYS A 16 3.35 3.11 -6.91
CA LYS A 16 2.07 3.69 -7.34
C LYS A 16 0.91 3.28 -6.44
N LEU A 17 0.79 1.99 -6.14
CA LEU A 17 -0.31 1.45 -5.33
C LEU A 17 -0.24 1.91 -3.87
N ALA A 18 0.95 2.02 -3.30
CA ALA A 18 1.15 2.49 -1.94
C ALA A 18 1.14 4.04 -1.82
N GLY A 19 1.06 4.76 -2.94
CA GLY A 19 1.10 6.22 -2.98
C GLY A 19 2.44 6.80 -2.49
N VAL A 20 3.55 6.15 -2.83
CA VAL A 20 4.92 6.57 -2.44
C VAL A 20 5.84 6.68 -3.64
N SER A 21 7.01 7.30 -3.45
CA SER A 21 8.04 7.36 -4.50
C SER A 21 8.75 6.02 -4.66
N ARG A 22 9.31 5.77 -5.85
CA ARG A 22 10.15 4.59 -6.11
C ARG A 22 11.39 4.54 -5.20
N ALA A 23 11.94 5.72 -4.86
CA ALA A 23 13.03 5.83 -3.91
C ALA A 23 12.64 5.34 -2.51
N ALA A 24 11.40 5.58 -2.06
CA ALA A 24 10.90 5.04 -0.81
C ALA A 24 10.89 3.51 -0.82
N VAL A 25 10.43 2.89 -1.91
CA VAL A 25 10.45 1.42 -2.05
C VAL A 25 11.89 0.87 -2.07
N THR A 26 12.82 1.55 -2.73
CA THR A 26 14.25 1.17 -2.67
C THR A 26 14.80 1.25 -1.26
N GLN A 27 14.44 2.29 -0.49
CA GLN A 27 14.83 2.39 0.91
C GLN A 27 14.19 1.28 1.76
N TRP A 28 12.97 0.85 1.47
CA TRP A 28 12.35 -0.28 2.16
C TRP A 28 13.14 -1.58 1.94
N VAL A 29 13.46 -1.89 0.68
CA VAL A 29 14.28 -3.06 0.31
C VAL A 29 15.65 -3.03 1.01
N LYS A 30 16.27 -1.85 1.12
CA LYS A 30 17.58 -1.71 1.77
C LYS A 30 17.52 -1.78 3.30
N ARG A 31 16.53 -1.14 3.92
CA ARG A 31 16.47 -0.92 5.37
C ARG A 31 15.75 -2.04 6.12
N HIS A 32 14.90 -2.81 5.43
CA HIS A 32 14.06 -3.82 6.06
C HIS A 32 14.34 -5.18 5.43
N ARG A 33 15.03 -6.03 6.18
CA ARG A 33 15.35 -7.39 5.78
C ARG A 33 14.11 -8.27 5.62
N ASP A 34 13.03 -7.90 6.32
CA ASP A 34 11.74 -8.57 6.22
C ASP A 34 10.93 -8.13 4.98
N PHE A 35 11.42 -7.15 4.21
CA PHE A 35 10.78 -6.77 2.96
C PHE A 35 10.87 -7.93 1.96
N PRO A 36 9.79 -8.26 1.25
CA PRO A 36 9.79 -9.38 0.31
C PRO A 36 10.91 -9.27 -0.72
N ARG A 37 11.54 -10.40 -1.03
CA ARG A 37 12.58 -10.44 -2.05
C ARG A 37 11.94 -10.51 -3.43
N ALA A 38 12.54 -9.79 -4.39
CA ALA A 38 12.15 -9.95 -5.77
C ALA A 38 12.55 -11.34 -6.30
N ASP A 39 11.77 -11.86 -7.24
CA ASP A 39 12.13 -13.00 -8.07
C ASP A 39 13.30 -12.65 -9.02
N GLY A 40 13.74 -13.65 -9.80
CA GLY A 40 14.81 -13.49 -10.79
C GLY A 40 14.52 -12.41 -11.86
N ASN A 41 13.28 -11.94 -11.97
CA ASN A 41 12.84 -10.93 -12.92
C ASN A 41 12.63 -9.55 -12.26
N GLY A 42 13.02 -9.38 -11.00
CA GLY A 42 12.86 -8.12 -10.28
C GLY A 42 11.41 -7.82 -9.87
N ARG A 43 10.56 -8.86 -9.75
CA ARG A 43 9.14 -8.74 -9.38
C ARG A 43 8.91 -9.33 -8.00
N PHE A 44 8.05 -8.70 -7.22
CA PHE A 44 7.75 -9.06 -5.86
C PHE A 44 6.40 -9.77 -5.77
N PRO A 45 6.29 -10.87 -5.02
CA PRO A 45 5.01 -11.53 -4.80
C PRO A 45 4.01 -10.58 -4.11
N PHE A 46 2.85 -10.38 -4.74
CA PHE A 46 1.84 -9.43 -4.26
C PHE A 46 1.41 -9.76 -2.83
N ARG A 47 1.18 -11.05 -2.53
CA ARG A 47 0.77 -11.52 -1.21
C ARG A 47 1.76 -11.10 -0.11
N ASP A 48 3.05 -11.35 -0.30
CA ASP A 48 4.06 -11.02 0.72
C ASP A 48 4.23 -9.51 0.87
N VAL A 49 4.12 -8.76 -0.23
CA VAL A 49 4.11 -7.28 -0.18
C VAL A 49 2.93 -6.79 0.63
N MET A 50 1.73 -7.34 0.43
CA MET A 50 0.54 -6.95 1.20
C MET A 50 0.66 -7.28 2.68
N ILE A 51 1.20 -8.47 3.04
CA ILE A 51 1.44 -8.85 4.44
C ILE A 51 2.42 -7.86 5.10
N TRP A 52 3.50 -7.53 4.40
CA TRP A 52 4.51 -6.60 4.91
C TRP A 52 3.96 -5.18 5.07
N LEU A 53 3.18 -4.69 4.10
CA LEU A 53 2.55 -3.38 4.15
C LEU A 53 1.44 -3.30 5.21
N GLY A 54 0.72 -4.39 5.46
CA GLY A 54 -0.32 -4.47 6.50
C GLY A 54 0.27 -4.46 7.91
N SER A 55 1.49 -4.97 8.06
CA SER A 55 2.24 -4.94 9.32
C SER A 55 2.76 -3.54 9.68
N ARG A 56 2.65 -2.57 8.77
CA ARG A 56 3.18 -1.21 8.93
C ARG A 56 2.09 -0.18 8.86
N ARG A 57 1.84 0.47 9.99
CA ARG A 57 1.00 1.66 10.05
C ARG A 57 1.69 2.83 9.35
N VAL A 58 0.93 3.60 8.61
CA VAL A 58 1.39 4.89 8.10
C VAL A 58 1.66 5.79 9.31
N HIS A 59 2.90 6.22 9.42
CA HIS A 59 3.33 7.16 10.46
C HIS A 59 2.68 8.52 10.23
N GLY A 60 2.28 9.19 11.31
CA GLY A 60 1.59 10.49 11.29
C GLY A 60 2.22 11.54 10.38
N SER A 61 3.55 11.53 10.27
CA SER A 61 4.31 12.47 9.45
C SER A 61 4.18 12.28 7.93
N ILE A 62 3.61 11.17 7.47
CA ILE A 62 3.39 10.82 6.04
C ILE A 62 1.91 10.48 5.79
N ARG A 63 1.05 10.75 6.79
CA ARG A 63 -0.40 10.62 6.64
C ARG A 63 -0.87 11.72 5.71
N ASP A 64 -1.56 11.30 4.66
CA ASP A 64 -2.30 12.23 3.81
C ASP A 64 -3.59 12.64 4.53
N THR A 65 -4.23 13.73 4.12
CA THR A 65 -5.52 14.18 4.68
C THR A 65 -6.61 13.09 4.61
N HIS A 66 -6.50 12.17 3.65
CA HIS A 66 -7.39 11.02 3.50
C HIS A 66 -6.99 9.77 4.32
N ASP A 67 -5.89 9.83 5.06
CA ASP A 67 -5.35 8.74 5.86
C ASP A 67 -5.88 8.85 7.30
N HIS A 68 -6.78 7.96 7.68
CA HIS A 68 -7.29 7.91 9.05
C HIS A 68 -6.20 7.41 10.02
N ALA A 69 -6.33 7.78 11.30
CA ALA A 69 -5.42 7.28 12.33
C ALA A 69 -5.45 5.74 12.37
N GLY A 70 -4.32 5.11 11.98
CA GLY A 70 -4.17 3.66 11.96
C GLY A 70 -4.21 3.01 10.58
N THR A 71 -4.41 3.78 9.50
CA THR A 71 -4.33 3.27 8.12
C THR A 71 -2.96 2.62 7.88
N SER A 72 -2.96 1.40 7.35
CA SER A 72 -1.74 0.72 6.92
C SER A 72 -1.43 1.05 5.46
N TYR A 73 -0.20 0.77 5.02
CA TYR A 73 0.08 0.87 3.60
C TYR A 73 -0.72 -0.15 2.77
N ALA A 74 -1.13 -1.28 3.36
CA ALA A 74 -1.99 -2.25 2.69
C ALA A 74 -3.40 -1.67 2.43
N ASP A 75 -3.94 -0.86 3.34
CA ASP A 75 -5.21 -0.15 3.13
C ASP A 75 -5.12 0.80 1.93
N ARG A 76 -4.00 1.51 1.76
CA ARG A 76 -3.77 2.37 0.59
C ARG A 76 -3.76 1.55 -0.71
N VAL A 77 -3.08 0.41 -0.70
CA VAL A 77 -3.05 -0.50 -1.85
C VAL A 77 -4.44 -1.07 -2.14
N HIS A 78 -5.19 -1.49 -1.12
CA HIS A 78 -6.57 -1.95 -1.28
C HIS A 78 -7.48 -0.85 -1.84
N ARG A 79 -7.35 0.40 -1.37
CA ARG A 79 -8.11 1.54 -1.92
C ARG A 79 -7.73 1.81 -3.39
N ALA A 80 -6.45 1.72 -3.75
CA ALA A 80 -5.99 1.91 -5.12
C ALA A 80 -6.45 0.78 -6.07
N LEU A 81 -6.72 -0.42 -5.54
CA LEU A 81 -7.21 -1.58 -6.28
C LEU A 81 -8.75 -1.72 -6.26
N GLY A 82 -9.41 -1.04 -5.33
CA GLY A 82 -10.87 -0.97 -5.26
C GLY A 82 -11.46 -0.34 -6.53
N PRO A 83 -12.74 -0.62 -6.86
CA PRO A 83 -13.36 -0.05 -8.03
C PRO A 83 -13.32 1.47 -7.94
N ALA A 84 -13.06 2.14 -9.07
CA ALA A 84 -13.03 3.59 -9.23
C ALA A 84 -14.40 4.26 -9.02
N THR A 85 -15.18 3.81 -8.04
CA THR A 85 -16.51 4.31 -7.73
C THR A 85 -16.79 4.03 -6.26
N THR A 86 -16.62 5.08 -5.43
CA THR A 86 -17.67 5.62 -4.55
C THR A 86 -17.12 6.93 -3.98
N GLY A 87 -17.52 8.03 -4.60
CA GLY A 87 -17.74 9.25 -3.83
C GLY A 87 -18.85 8.98 -2.81
N ALA A 88 -18.77 9.70 -1.67
CA ALA A 88 -19.65 9.64 -0.48
C ALA A 88 -19.06 8.87 0.71
N ALA A 89 -18.07 9.48 1.36
CA ALA A 89 -18.11 9.65 2.80
C ALA A 89 -18.17 11.16 3.07
N THR A 90 -19.39 11.68 3.12
CA THR A 90 -19.71 13.01 3.63
C THR A 90 -19.05 13.21 5.00
N PRO A 91 -18.39 14.35 5.28
CA PRO A 91 -17.92 14.66 6.62
C PRO A 91 -19.11 14.79 7.57
N ALA A 92 -19.33 13.78 8.41
CA ALA A 92 -20.30 13.84 9.49
C ALA A 92 -19.70 14.60 10.68
N ALA A 93 -20.02 15.89 10.79
CA ALA A 93 -20.34 16.66 12.01
C ALA A 93 -20.47 18.16 11.65
N PRO A 94 -21.27 19.00 12.34
CA PRO A 94 -21.94 18.78 13.64
C PRO A 94 -23.46 19.12 13.64
N SER A 95 -24.19 18.64 14.66
CA SER A 95 -25.42 19.29 15.13
C SER A 95 -25.73 18.87 16.57
N ARG A 96 -25.48 19.76 17.53
CA ARG A 96 -26.46 20.20 18.54
C ARG A 96 -25.97 21.46 19.24
#